data_AF-B4DH94-F1
#
_entry.id   AF-B4DH94-F1
#
_cell.length_a   1.000
_cell.length_b   1.000
_cell.length_c   1.000
_cell.angle_alpha   90.00
_cell.angle_beta   90.00
_cell.angle_gamma   90.00
#
_symmetry.space_group_name_H-M   'P 1'
#
loop_
_entity.id
_entity.type
_entity.pdbx_description
1 polymer ?
#
loop_
_entity_poly.entity_id
_entity_poly.type
_entity_poly.pdbx_seq_one_letter_code
_entity_poly.pdbx_strand_id
1 'polypeptide(L)'
;MKRWVLCANHTEPVKGFLGRYLRRKLIEIEIERNIRNNDLVKIIDWIPKTWHHLNSFLETHSSSDVTIGPRLFLPCPMDVEGSRVWFMDLWNYSLVPYILEAVREGLQMYGKRTPWEDPSKWVLDTYPWSSATLPQESPALLQLRPEDVGYESCTSTKEATTSKHIPQTDTEGDPLMNMLMKLQEAANYSSTQSCDSESTSHHEDILDSSLESTL
;
A
#
# COMPACT_ATOMS: atom_id res chain seq x y z
N MET A 1 9.02 -10.12 31.65
CA MET A 1 8.38 -9.39 30.54
C MET A 1 9.50 -8.89 29.61
N LYS A 2 9.70 -9.50 28.43
CA LYS A 2 10.70 -9.00 27.48
C LYS A 2 10.08 -7.80 26.75
N ARG A 3 10.61 -6.60 26.98
CA ARG A 3 10.20 -5.38 26.27
C ARG A 3 10.81 -5.43 24.86
N TRP A 4 9.97 -5.59 23.85
CA TRP A 4 10.36 -5.41 22.46
C TRP A 4 10.53 -3.91 22.22
N VAL A 5 11.73 -3.50 21.82
CA VAL A 5 11.97 -2.14 21.32
C VAL A 5 11.84 -2.24 19.81
N LEU A 6 10.74 -1.72 19.27
CA LEU A 6 10.59 -1.46 17.84
C LEU A 6 11.50 -0.27 17.52
N CYS A 7 12.74 -0.54 17.11
CA CYS A 7 13.57 0.50 16.54
C CYS A 7 13.00 0.83 15.16
N ALA A 8 12.36 2.00 15.05
CA ALA A 8 11.90 2.50 13.77
C ALA A 8 13.05 2.50 12.76
N ASN A 9 12.74 2.10 11.51
CA ASN A 9 13.69 1.95 10.40
C ASN A 9 14.45 3.25 10.04
N HIS A 10 14.12 4.37 10.67
CA HIS A 10 14.68 5.69 10.42
C HIS A 10 15.80 6.14 11.40
N THR A 11 16.25 5.30 12.34
CA THR A 11 17.34 5.67 13.27
C THR A 11 18.74 5.41 12.70
N GLU A 12 19.64 6.38 12.87
CA GLU A 12 20.99 6.44 12.26
C GLU A 12 21.96 5.26 12.51
N PRO A 13 21.84 4.36 13.52
CA PRO A 13 22.67 3.15 13.51
C PRO A 13 22.31 2.16 12.39
N VAL A 14 21.08 2.17 11.87
CA VAL A 14 20.58 1.22 10.86
C VAL A 14 20.73 1.74 9.42
N LYS A 15 20.59 3.05 9.20
CA LYS A 15 20.71 3.67 7.85
C LYS A 15 22.06 3.37 7.16
N GLY A 16 23.14 3.25 7.94
CA GLY A 16 24.46 2.90 7.43
C GLY A 16 24.79 1.40 7.43
N PHE A 17 23.91 0.52 7.95
CA PHE A 17 24.23 -0.90 8.10
C PHE A 17 24.49 -1.57 6.75
N LEU A 18 23.53 -1.46 5.81
CA LEU A 18 23.63 -2.11 4.51
C LEU A 18 24.87 -1.64 3.74
N GLY A 19 25.10 -0.33 3.71
CA GLY A 19 26.29 0.25 3.07
C GLY A 19 27.60 -0.23 3.70
N ARG A 20 27.71 -0.22 5.04
CA ARG A 20 28.91 -0.71 5.74
C ARG A 20 29.15 -2.20 5.51
N TYR A 21 28.10 -3.01 5.55
CA TYR A 21 28.19 -4.45 5.32
C TYR A 21 28.71 -4.77 3.92
N LEU A 22 28.09 -4.17 2.89
CA LEU A 22 28.47 -4.40 1.51
C LEU A 22 29.88 -3.88 1.20
N ARG A 23 30.23 -2.68 1.68
CA ARG A 23 31.59 -2.14 1.54
C ARG A 23 32.63 -3.01 2.23
N ARG A 24 32.34 -3.54 3.42
CA ARG A 24 33.26 -4.46 4.12
C ARG A 24 33.50 -5.72 3.30
N LYS A 25 32.43 -6.35 2.80
CA LYS A 25 32.51 -7.57 1.97
C LYS A 25 33.21 -7.30 0.63
N LEU A 26 33.07 -6.10 0.05
CA LEU A 26 33.86 -5.68 -1.11
C LEU A 26 35.36 -5.60 -0.79
N ILE A 27 35.73 -4.90 0.29
CA ILE A 27 37.13 -4.75 0.71
C ILE A 27 37.78 -6.12 0.99
N GLU A 28 37.07 -7.03 1.66
CA GLU A 28 37.54 -8.40 1.91
C GLU A 28 37.97 -9.09 0.60
N ILE A 29 37.14 -9.01 -0.45
CA ILE A 29 37.40 -9.63 -1.75
C ILE A 29 38.49 -8.89 -2.54
N GLU A 30 38.53 -7.56 -2.49
CA GLU A 30 39.57 -6.78 -3.16
C GLU A 30 40.96 -7.08 -2.56
N ILE A 31 41.05 -7.30 -1.25
CA ILE A 31 42.27 -7.72 -0.57
C ILE A 31 42.65 -9.15 -1.01
N GLU A 32 41.71 -10.08 -0.99
CA GLU A 32 41.94 -11.48 -1.38
C GLU A 32 42.41 -11.61 -2.84
N ARG A 33 41.83 -10.80 -3.75
CA ARG A 33 42.14 -10.84 -5.19
C ARG A 33 43.23 -9.86 -5.62
N ASN A 34 43.62 -8.93 -4.75
CA ASN A 34 44.54 -7.82 -5.05
C ASN A 34 44.15 -7.02 -6.30
N ILE A 35 42.85 -6.84 -6.53
CA ILE A 35 42.28 -6.13 -7.69
C ILE A 35 41.15 -5.24 -7.18
N ARG A 36 41.15 -3.97 -7.61
CA ARG A 36 40.04 -3.04 -7.36
C ARG A 36 39.07 -3.02 -8.53
N ASN A 37 37.77 -2.97 -8.24
CA ASN A 37 36.74 -2.87 -9.27
C ASN A 37 35.86 -1.63 -9.05
N ASN A 38 36.16 -0.55 -9.78
CA ASN A 38 35.45 0.72 -9.65
C ASN A 38 33.96 0.63 -10.04
N ASP A 39 33.59 -0.26 -10.96
CA ASP A 39 32.19 -0.44 -11.34
C ASP A 39 31.41 -1.16 -10.25
N LEU A 40 32.04 -2.14 -9.61
CA LEU A 40 31.47 -2.78 -8.43
C LEU A 40 31.33 -1.79 -7.26
N VAL A 41 32.28 -0.88 -7.04
CA VAL A 41 32.14 0.19 -6.05
C VAL A 41 30.89 1.03 -6.30
N LYS A 42 30.63 1.45 -7.56
CA LYS A 42 29.43 2.21 -7.92
C LYS A 42 28.15 1.43 -7.60
N ILE A 43 28.12 0.14 -7.92
CA ILE A 43 26.99 -0.76 -7.65
C ILE A 43 26.75 -0.87 -6.14
N ILE A 44 27.80 -1.14 -5.36
CA ILE A 44 27.72 -1.29 -3.90
C ILE A 44 27.27 0.00 -3.22
N ASP A 45 27.64 1.17 -3.75
CA ASP A 45 27.17 2.46 -3.26
C ASP A 45 25.74 2.81 -3.71
N TRP A 46 25.28 2.22 -4.81
CA TRP A 46 23.94 2.42 -5.34
C TRP A 46 22.90 1.58 -4.60
N ILE A 47 23.20 0.32 -4.27
CA ILE A 47 22.26 -0.62 -3.61
C ILE A 47 21.58 -0.03 -2.35
N PRO A 48 22.31 0.58 -1.39
CA PRO A 48 21.68 1.21 -0.24
C PRO A 48 20.76 2.36 -0.64
N LYS A 49 21.10 3.16 -1.66
CA LYS A 49 20.26 4.29 -2.10
C LYS A 49 18.92 3.79 -2.65
N THR A 50 18.95 2.72 -3.45
CA THR A 50 17.75 2.06 -3.95
C THR A 50 16.87 1.56 -2.82
N TRP A 51 17.45 0.88 -1.83
CA TRP A 51 16.72 0.42 -0.65
C TRP A 51 16.04 1.58 0.10
N HIS A 52 16.73 2.71 0.30
CA HIS A 52 16.14 3.89 0.95
C HIS A 52 15.05 4.54 0.10
N HIS A 53 15.24 4.62 -1.22
CA HIS A 53 14.26 5.18 -2.14
C HIS A 53 12.94 4.40 -2.10
N LEU A 54 13.02 3.06 -2.16
CA LEU A 54 11.84 2.20 -2.07
C LEU A 54 11.12 2.32 -0.72
N ASN A 55 11.86 2.39 0.38
CA ASN A 55 11.25 2.59 1.71
C ASN A 55 10.58 3.96 1.86
N SER A 56 11.15 5.02 1.25
CA SER A 56 10.52 6.35 1.24
C SER A 56 9.23 6.33 0.42
N PHE A 57 9.21 5.60 -0.69
CA PHE A 57 8.01 5.39 -1.49
C PHE A 57 6.92 4.64 -0.70
N LEU A 58 7.27 3.57 0.02
CA LEU A 58 6.32 2.83 0.86
C LEU A 58 5.77 3.66 2.02
N GLU A 59 6.62 4.46 2.67
CA GLU A 59 6.21 5.34 3.78
C GLU A 59 5.16 6.37 3.33
N THR A 60 5.28 6.87 2.09
CA THR A 60 4.34 7.87 1.53
C THR A 60 3.03 7.25 1.04
N HIS A 61 3.04 5.99 0.59
CA HIS A 61 1.88 5.32 -0.01
C HIS A 61 1.16 4.33 0.92
N SER A 62 1.80 3.93 2.02
CA SER A 62 1.28 2.96 2.99
C SER A 62 1.47 3.49 4.43
N SER A 63 2.17 2.76 5.30
CA SER A 63 2.52 3.17 6.66
C SER A 63 4.01 3.02 6.93
N SER A 64 4.52 3.67 7.98
CA SER A 64 5.93 3.58 8.39
C SER A 64 6.36 2.19 8.87
N ASP A 65 5.40 1.32 9.19
CA ASP A 65 5.65 -0.06 9.60
C ASP A 65 5.85 -0.99 8.40
N VAL A 66 5.31 -0.59 7.23
CA VAL A 66 5.46 -1.31 5.96
C VAL A 66 6.78 -0.93 5.31
N THR A 67 7.77 -1.82 5.40
CA THR A 67 9.13 -1.54 4.93
C THR A 67 9.80 -2.79 4.38
N ILE A 68 10.74 -2.56 3.46
CA ILE A 68 11.64 -3.58 2.95
C ILE A 68 12.84 -3.66 3.91
N GLY A 69 13.09 -4.84 4.47
CA GLY A 69 14.23 -5.05 5.36
C GLY A 69 15.57 -5.09 4.61
N PRO A 70 16.68 -4.59 5.19
CA PRO A 70 18.00 -4.59 4.54
C PRO A 70 18.53 -6.01 4.28
N ARG A 71 17.98 -7.02 4.96
CA ARG A 71 18.32 -8.45 4.79
C ARG A 71 18.20 -8.92 3.34
N LEU A 72 17.23 -8.39 2.59
CA LEU A 72 17.03 -8.75 1.18
C LEU A 72 18.22 -8.38 0.29
N PHE A 73 19.01 -7.39 0.67
CA PHE A 73 20.13 -6.88 -0.11
C PHE A 73 21.50 -7.44 0.32
N LEU A 74 21.59 -8.12 1.47
CA LEU A 74 22.86 -8.71 1.95
C LEU A 74 23.45 -9.79 1.04
N PRO A 75 22.64 -10.61 0.33
CA PRO A 75 23.16 -11.61 -0.61
C PRO A 75 23.81 -11.04 -1.86
N CYS A 76 23.84 -9.71 -2.06
CA CYS A 76 24.42 -9.06 -3.24
C CYS A 76 25.79 -9.67 -3.61
N PRO A 77 25.92 -10.23 -4.83
CA PRO A 77 27.17 -10.75 -5.36
C PRO A 77 28.25 -9.67 -5.46
N MET A 78 29.50 -10.08 -5.38
CA MET A 78 30.67 -9.18 -5.43
C MET A 78 31.38 -9.27 -6.77
N ASP A 79 30.55 -9.21 -7.80
CA ASP A 79 30.92 -9.19 -9.20
C ASP A 79 29.84 -8.44 -9.98
N VAL A 80 30.25 -7.79 -11.07
CA VAL A 80 29.38 -6.85 -11.80
C VAL A 80 28.20 -7.58 -12.45
N GLU A 81 28.45 -8.71 -13.11
CA GLU A 81 27.41 -9.43 -13.85
C GLU A 81 26.45 -10.17 -12.90
N GLY A 82 26.97 -10.88 -11.92
CA GLY A 82 26.20 -11.59 -10.92
C GLY A 82 25.31 -10.65 -10.11
N SER A 83 25.81 -9.46 -9.74
CA SER A 83 24.98 -8.45 -9.06
C SER A 83 23.88 -7.88 -9.95
N ARG A 84 24.09 -7.78 -11.27
CA ARG A 84 23.07 -7.36 -12.24
C ARG A 84 21.92 -8.36 -12.30
N VAL A 85 22.25 -9.64 -12.56
CA VAL A 85 21.26 -10.73 -12.66
C VAL A 85 20.51 -10.89 -11.34
N TRP A 86 21.24 -10.92 -10.22
CA TRP A 86 20.66 -10.99 -8.89
C TRP A 86 19.68 -9.84 -8.62
N PHE A 87 20.04 -8.60 -8.97
CA PHE A 87 19.17 -7.45 -8.74
C PHE A 87 17.91 -7.53 -9.60
N MET A 88 18.03 -7.98 -10.85
CA MET A 88 16.88 -8.17 -11.73
C MET A 88 15.88 -9.18 -11.15
N ASP A 89 16.38 -10.32 -10.66
CA ASP A 89 15.54 -11.34 -10.03
C ASP A 89 14.90 -10.83 -8.73
N LEU A 90 15.69 -10.16 -7.89
CA LEU A 90 15.20 -9.53 -6.67
C LEU A 90 14.09 -8.52 -6.98
N TRP A 91 14.29 -7.68 -8.00
CA TRP A 91 13.33 -6.67 -8.43
C TRP A 91 12.03 -7.30 -8.89
N ASN A 92 12.10 -8.20 -9.89
CA ASN A 92 10.94 -8.75 -10.56
C ASN A 92 10.13 -9.71 -9.70
N TYR A 93 10.79 -10.53 -8.87
CA TYR A 93 10.12 -11.61 -8.15
C TYR A 93 9.85 -11.30 -6.68
N SER A 94 10.55 -10.34 -6.09
CA SER A 94 10.39 -10.01 -4.67
C SER A 94 9.95 -8.58 -4.42
N LEU A 95 10.65 -7.59 -4.99
CA LEU A 95 10.37 -6.17 -4.70
C LEU A 95 9.06 -5.72 -5.34
N VAL A 96 8.88 -5.94 -6.63
CA VAL A 96 7.69 -5.49 -7.36
C VAL A 96 6.40 -6.09 -6.77
N PRO A 97 6.29 -7.43 -6.59
CA PRO A 97 5.09 -8.01 -5.98
C PRO A 97 4.80 -7.47 -4.57
N TYR A 98 5.83 -7.31 -3.75
CA TYR A 98 5.69 -6.77 -2.40
C TYR A 98 5.21 -5.31 -2.40
N ILE A 99 5.82 -4.45 -3.23
CA ILE A 99 5.48 -3.03 -3.30
C ILE A 99 4.04 -2.85 -3.81
N LEU A 100 3.65 -3.58 -4.85
CA LEU A 100 2.28 -3.51 -5.39
C LEU A 100 1.25 -3.89 -4.32
N GLU A 101 1.49 -4.96 -3.57
CA GLU A 101 0.57 -5.37 -2.51
C GLU A 101 0.51 -4.36 -1.36
N ALA A 102 1.68 -3.92 -0.89
CA ALA A 102 1.79 -2.92 0.17
C ALA A 102 1.06 -1.61 -0.17
N VAL A 103 1.18 -1.15 -1.41
CA VAL A 103 0.50 0.07 -1.88
C VAL A 103 -0.99 -0.16 -2.07
N ARG A 104 -1.41 -1.34 -2.56
CA ARG A 104 -2.83 -1.69 -2.68
C ARG A 104 -3.52 -1.67 -1.31
N GLU A 105 -2.91 -2.32 -0.32
CA GLU A 105 -3.40 -2.30 1.07
C GLU A 105 -3.38 -0.88 1.65
N GLY A 106 -2.29 -0.13 1.42
CA GLY A 106 -2.16 1.27 1.84
C GLY A 106 -3.28 2.16 1.26
N LEU A 107 -3.56 2.00 -0.02
CA LEU A 107 -4.62 2.72 -0.72
C LEU A 107 -6.01 2.36 -0.19
N GLN A 108 -6.25 1.07 0.11
CA GLN A 108 -7.53 0.62 0.69
C GLN A 108 -7.75 1.17 2.09
N MET A 109 -6.69 1.25 2.91
CA MET A 109 -6.76 1.67 4.31
C MET A 109 -6.77 3.20 4.49
N TYR A 110 -5.96 3.92 3.71
CA TYR A 110 -5.71 5.35 3.91
C TYR A 110 -6.17 6.22 2.75
N GLY A 111 -6.57 5.64 1.61
CA GLY A 111 -6.87 6.39 0.40
C GLY A 111 -5.62 6.99 -0.25
N LYS A 112 -5.83 7.83 -1.27
CA LYS A 112 -4.74 8.49 -2.01
C LYS A 112 -4.14 9.63 -1.17
N ARG A 113 -2.84 9.54 -0.86
CA ARG A 113 -2.13 10.50 0.00
C ARG A 113 -1.21 11.47 -0.75
N THR A 114 -0.68 11.05 -1.89
CA THR A 114 0.31 11.79 -2.69
C THR A 114 0.03 11.57 -4.19
N PRO A 115 0.58 12.36 -5.12
CA PRO A 115 0.68 11.94 -6.52
C PRO A 115 1.52 10.66 -6.66
N TRP A 116 1.24 9.88 -7.71
CA TRP A 116 2.02 8.70 -8.04
C TRP A 116 3.38 9.09 -8.59
N GLU A 117 4.44 8.63 -7.95
CA GLU A 117 5.82 8.73 -8.45
C GLU A 117 6.37 7.32 -8.61
N ASP A 118 6.48 6.84 -9.85
CA ASP A 118 6.93 5.49 -10.13
C ASP A 118 8.40 5.29 -9.69
N PRO A 119 8.66 4.45 -8.66
CA PRO A 119 10.02 4.25 -8.17
C PRO A 119 10.86 3.40 -9.13
N SER A 120 10.24 2.68 -10.07
CA SER A 120 10.96 1.96 -11.13
C SER A 120 11.70 2.92 -12.07
N LYS A 121 11.13 4.11 -12.30
CA LYS A 121 11.77 5.15 -13.11
C LYS A 121 13.08 5.61 -12.51
N TRP A 122 13.10 5.92 -11.20
CA TRP A 122 14.33 6.32 -10.51
C TRP A 122 15.40 5.21 -10.57
N VAL A 123 14.97 3.95 -10.43
CA VAL A 123 15.87 2.79 -10.52
C VAL A 123 16.51 2.67 -11.91
N LEU A 124 15.72 2.86 -12.97
CA LEU A 124 16.19 2.85 -14.36
C LEU A 124 17.11 4.05 -14.66
N ASP A 125 16.73 5.24 -14.21
CA ASP A 125 17.49 6.48 -14.45
C ASP A 125 18.86 6.47 -13.75
N THR A 126 18.98 5.77 -12.63
CA THR A 126 20.21 5.69 -11.83
C THR A 126 20.95 4.36 -11.97
N TYR A 127 20.55 3.53 -12.95
CA TYR A 127 21.00 2.15 -13.07
C TYR A 127 22.53 2.04 -13.26
N PRO A 128 23.26 1.41 -12.32
CA PRO A 128 24.72 1.49 -12.28
C PRO A 128 25.42 0.59 -13.29
N TRP A 129 24.72 -0.40 -13.87
CA TRP A 129 25.28 -1.37 -14.84
C TRP A 129 25.33 -0.84 -16.29
N SER A 130 25.49 0.47 -16.46
CA SER A 130 25.43 1.15 -17.76
C SER A 130 26.83 1.52 -18.22
N SER A 131 27.55 0.59 -18.87
CA SER A 131 28.77 0.89 -19.61
C SER A 131 28.89 0.01 -20.86
N ALA A 132 28.46 0.59 -21.98
CA ALA A 132 28.98 0.41 -23.34
C ALA A 132 28.60 -0.79 -24.24
N THR A 133 27.86 -1.82 -23.82
CA THR A 133 27.49 -2.90 -24.77
C THR A 133 26.09 -3.49 -24.55
N LEU A 134 25.06 -2.83 -25.09
CA LEU A 134 24.05 -3.42 -25.99
C LEU A 134 22.82 -2.48 -26.08
N PRO A 135 22.42 -2.02 -27.29
CA PRO A 135 21.15 -1.34 -27.51
C PRO A 135 19.89 -2.25 -27.50
N GLN A 136 20.00 -3.56 -27.25
CA GLN A 136 18.88 -4.50 -27.45
C GLN A 136 18.43 -5.34 -26.24
N GLU A 137 19.10 -5.25 -25.10
CA GLU A 137 18.69 -5.98 -23.88
C GLU A 137 18.66 -5.05 -22.68
N SER A 138 17.78 -4.05 -22.76
CA SER A 138 17.29 -3.41 -21.53
C SER A 138 16.87 -4.52 -20.57
N PRO A 139 17.33 -4.53 -19.31
CA PRO A 139 16.80 -5.47 -18.34
C PRO A 139 15.29 -5.26 -18.27
N ALA A 140 14.52 -6.35 -18.35
CA ALA A 140 13.08 -6.32 -18.21
C ALA A 140 12.71 -6.14 -16.72
N LEU A 141 13.14 -5.02 -16.13
CA LEU A 141 12.68 -4.61 -14.81
C LEU A 141 11.21 -4.27 -14.95
N LEU A 142 10.37 -4.97 -14.19
CA LEU A 142 8.93 -4.71 -14.16
C LEU A 142 8.69 -3.27 -13.67
N GLN A 143 7.81 -2.57 -14.38
CA GLN A 143 7.38 -1.23 -14.01
C GLN A 143 6.28 -1.30 -12.95
N LEU A 144 6.25 -0.32 -12.06
CA LEU A 144 5.23 -0.17 -11.04
C LEU A 144 4.22 0.86 -11.56
N ARG A 145 3.15 0.38 -12.22
CA ARG A 145 2.17 1.25 -12.85
C ARG A 145 1.04 1.57 -11.85
N PRO A 146 0.49 2.79 -11.84
CA PRO A 146 -0.60 3.16 -10.93
C PRO A 146 -1.85 2.30 -11.13
N GLU A 147 -2.10 1.83 -12.36
CA GLU A 147 -3.19 0.92 -12.72
C GLU A 147 -3.10 -0.46 -12.06
N ASP A 148 -1.90 -0.95 -11.78
CA ASP A 148 -1.70 -2.28 -11.17
C ASP A 148 -2.24 -2.33 -9.73
N VAL A 149 -2.30 -1.18 -9.06
CA VAL A 149 -2.83 -1.01 -7.70
C VAL A 149 -4.17 -0.28 -7.66
N GLY A 150 -4.70 0.17 -8.80
CA GLY A 150 -5.93 0.95 -8.88
C GLY A 150 -5.81 2.40 -8.41
N TYR A 151 -4.61 2.99 -8.47
CA TYR A 151 -4.31 4.32 -7.92
C TYR A 151 -5.10 5.45 -8.60
N GLU A 152 -5.35 5.33 -9.90
CA GLU A 152 -6.12 6.32 -10.67
C GLU A 152 -7.61 6.32 -10.30
N SER A 153 -8.16 5.16 -9.94
CA SER A 153 -9.57 4.98 -9.62
C SER A 153 -10.00 5.60 -8.28
N CYS A 154 -9.05 5.92 -7.38
CA CYS A 154 -9.35 6.55 -6.09
C CYS A 154 -9.70 8.04 -6.18
N THR A 155 -9.58 8.66 -7.35
CA THR A 155 -10.12 10.01 -7.59
C THR A 155 -11.64 9.99 -7.86
N SER A 156 -12.24 8.81 -8.01
CA SER A 156 -13.60 8.64 -8.54
C SER A 156 -14.63 8.07 -7.55
N THR A 157 -14.41 8.14 -6.23
CA THR A 157 -15.54 8.05 -5.27
C THR A 157 -16.47 9.28 -5.31
N LYS A 158 -16.22 10.20 -6.25
CA LYS A 158 -17.25 11.05 -6.86
C LYS A 158 -17.15 10.96 -8.38
N GLU A 159 -17.55 9.84 -8.95
CA GLU A 159 -18.26 9.78 -10.24
C GLU A 159 -18.51 8.31 -10.57
N ALA A 160 -19.71 7.88 -10.23
CA ALA A 160 -20.30 6.71 -10.84
C ALA A 160 -20.33 6.91 -12.36
N THR A 161 -20.07 5.81 -13.07
CA THR A 161 -20.48 5.52 -14.44
C THR A 161 -19.87 6.34 -15.57
N THR A 162 -18.86 5.77 -16.23
CA THR A 162 -18.86 5.69 -17.70
C THR A 162 -18.34 4.32 -18.15
N SER A 163 -19.12 3.27 -17.87
CA SER A 163 -19.06 2.08 -18.72
C SER A 163 -19.96 2.35 -19.93
N LYS A 164 -19.38 2.18 -21.11
CA LYS A 164 -19.98 2.42 -22.42
C LYS A 164 -21.37 1.76 -22.51
N HIS A 165 -22.42 2.54 -22.75
CA HIS A 165 -23.64 1.99 -23.34
C HIS A 165 -24.30 2.96 -24.33
N ILE A 166 -24.79 2.31 -25.38
CA ILE A 166 -25.66 2.69 -26.49
C ILE A 166 -26.80 3.63 -26.06
N PRO A 167 -27.25 4.58 -26.92
CA PRO A 167 -28.36 5.46 -26.60
C PRO A 167 -29.68 4.67 -26.72
N GLN A 168 -30.28 4.32 -25.59
CA GLN A 168 -31.70 3.98 -25.53
C GLN A 168 -32.34 4.83 -24.44
N THR A 169 -33.23 5.70 -24.92
CA THR A 169 -34.29 6.36 -24.18
C THR A 169 -35.07 5.33 -23.38
N ASP A 170 -35.21 5.52 -22.08
CA ASP A 170 -36.49 5.36 -21.37
C ASP A 170 -36.38 5.91 -19.95
N THR A 171 -37.50 6.45 -19.51
CA THR A 171 -37.71 7.36 -18.39
C THR A 171 -37.40 6.71 -17.03
N GLU A 172 -36.17 6.85 -16.53
CA GLU A 172 -35.85 6.43 -15.17
C GLU A 172 -35.09 7.56 -14.45
N GLY A 173 -35.79 8.22 -13.54
CA GLY A 173 -35.29 9.38 -12.82
C GLY A 173 -34.03 9.07 -12.02
N ASP A 174 -33.20 10.11 -11.86
CA ASP A 174 -31.97 10.12 -11.07
C ASP A 174 -32.07 9.21 -9.83
N PRO A 175 -31.18 8.20 -9.67
CA PRO A 175 -31.23 7.27 -8.55
C PRO A 175 -31.17 7.96 -7.19
N LEU A 176 -30.52 9.13 -7.11
CA LEU A 176 -30.48 9.94 -5.89
C LEU A 176 -31.86 10.54 -5.58
N MET A 177 -32.55 11.04 -6.59
CA MET A 177 -33.89 11.62 -6.47
C MET A 177 -34.92 10.57 -6.04
N ASN A 178 -34.83 9.35 -6.58
CA ASN A 178 -35.68 8.24 -6.19
C ASN A 178 -35.47 7.82 -4.73
N MET A 179 -34.22 7.79 -4.26
CA MET A 179 -33.94 7.49 -2.86
C MET A 179 -34.39 8.60 -1.92
N LEU A 180 -34.21 9.87 -2.31
CA LEU A 180 -34.70 11.03 -1.58
C LEU A 180 -36.23 11.03 -1.46
N MET A 181 -36.96 10.76 -2.54
CA MET A 181 -38.42 10.61 -2.49
C MET A 181 -38.84 9.45 -1.59
N LYS A 182 -38.22 8.27 -1.71
CA LYS A 182 -38.55 7.12 -0.84
C LYS A 182 -38.27 7.40 0.64
N LEU A 183 -37.19 8.11 0.95
CA LEU A 183 -36.86 8.52 2.32
C LEU A 183 -37.85 9.57 2.84
N GLN A 184 -38.25 10.51 1.99
CA GLN A 184 -39.27 11.52 2.32
C GLN A 184 -40.64 10.86 2.57
N GLU A 185 -41.04 9.90 1.74
CA GLU A 185 -42.26 9.11 1.93
C GLU A 185 -42.23 8.35 3.26
N ALA A 186 -41.14 7.63 3.55
CA ALA A 186 -40.99 6.90 4.80
C ALA A 186 -41.02 7.81 6.04
N ALA A 187 -40.47 9.02 5.96
CA ALA A 187 -40.52 10.00 7.03
C ALA A 187 -41.93 10.60 7.21
N ASN A 188 -42.67 10.80 6.12
CA ASN A 188 -44.01 11.40 6.12
C ASN A 188 -45.11 10.45 6.62
N TYR A 189 -44.85 9.14 6.74
CA TYR A 189 -45.77 8.20 7.40
C TYR A 189 -45.93 8.46 8.91
N SER A 190 -45.03 9.24 9.53
CA SER A 190 -45.10 9.56 10.96
C SER A 190 -46.08 10.69 11.33
N SER A 191 -46.76 11.32 10.36
CA SER A 191 -47.53 12.55 10.60
C SER A 191 -49.04 12.46 10.43
N THR A 192 -49.62 11.31 10.05
CA THR A 192 -51.08 11.22 9.84
C THR A 192 -51.66 9.85 10.22
N GLN A 193 -51.61 9.46 11.49
CA GLN A 193 -52.62 8.55 12.06
C GLN A 193 -52.64 8.59 13.61
N SER A 194 -53.29 9.58 14.23
CA SER A 194 -54.03 9.37 15.49
C SER A 194 -54.91 10.57 15.88
N CYS A 195 -56.13 10.61 15.34
CA CYS A 195 -57.36 11.19 15.91
C CYS A 195 -58.44 10.19 15.47
N ASP A 196 -59.36 9.61 16.25
CA ASP A 196 -59.88 9.79 17.60
C ASP A 196 -60.49 8.44 18.01
N SER A 197 -60.64 8.16 19.31
CA SER A 197 -61.95 7.83 19.93
C SER A 197 -61.78 7.27 21.35
N GLU A 198 -62.42 7.96 22.29
CA GLU A 198 -62.62 7.61 23.70
C GLU A 198 -63.58 6.43 23.88
N SER A 199 -63.38 5.62 24.93
CA SER A 199 -64.46 4.99 25.72
C SER A 199 -63.92 4.42 27.04
N THR A 200 -64.51 4.90 28.13
CA THR A 200 -64.32 4.59 29.56
C THR A 200 -64.85 3.21 29.98
N SER A 201 -64.19 2.53 30.94
CA SER A 201 -64.84 2.02 32.17
C SER A 201 -63.89 1.31 33.15
N HIS A 202 -64.05 1.66 34.41
CA HIS A 202 -63.49 1.16 35.67
C HIS A 202 -63.47 -0.36 35.89
N HIS A 203 -62.47 -0.88 36.62
CA HIS A 203 -62.66 -1.54 37.93
C HIS A 203 -61.30 -1.71 38.65
N GLU A 204 -61.26 -1.31 39.92
CA GLU A 204 -60.16 -1.48 40.87
C GLU A 204 -60.11 -2.91 41.44
N ASP A 205 -59.07 -3.19 42.23
CA ASP A 205 -58.94 -4.19 43.30
C ASP A 205 -57.79 -5.19 43.05
N ILE A 206 -56.63 -5.08 43.71
CA ILE A 206 -56.27 -5.31 45.13
C ILE A 206 -55.81 -6.76 45.43
N LEU A 207 -54.72 -6.83 46.22
CA LEU A 207 -53.99 -7.97 46.84
C LEU A 207 -52.88 -8.60 45.98
N ASP A 208 -51.58 -8.39 46.25
CA ASP A 208 -50.77 -8.72 47.44
C ASP A 208 -50.69 -10.23 47.76
N SER A 209 -49.55 -10.82 47.40
CA SER A 209 -48.87 -11.91 48.11
C SER A 209 -47.63 -12.29 47.30
N SER A 210 -46.41 -12.09 47.79
CA SER A 210 -45.75 -12.81 48.89
C SER A 210 -44.75 -13.81 48.31
N LEU A 211 -43.47 -13.51 48.56
CA LEU A 211 -42.40 -14.43 48.97
C LEU A 211 -41.99 -15.56 47.98
N GLU A 212 -40.77 -15.50 47.45
CA GLU A 212 -39.60 -16.22 48.02
C GLU A 212 -39.59 -17.71 47.67
N SER A 213 -38.62 -18.16 46.86
CA SER A 213 -37.69 -19.23 47.27
C SER A 213 -36.70 -19.56 46.16
N THR A 214 -35.44 -19.35 46.53
CA THR A 214 -34.20 -19.92 46.00
C THR A 214 -34.26 -21.44 45.85
N LEU A 215 -33.69 -21.99 44.76
CA LEU A 215 -32.50 -22.87 44.72
C LEU A 215 -32.23 -23.34 43.28
#